data_AF-A0A5J5KC54-F1
#
_entry.id   AF-A0A5J5KC54-F1
#
_cell.length_a   1.000
_cell.length_b   1.000
_cell.length_c   1.000
_cell.angle_alpha   90.00
_cell.angle_beta   90.00
_cell.angle_gamma   90.00
#
_symmetry.space_group_name_H-M   'P 1'
#
loop_
_entity.id
_entity.type
_entity.pdbx_description
1 polymer ?
#
loop_
_entity_poly.entity_id
_entity_poly.type
_entity_poly.pdbx_seq_one_letter_code
_entity_poly.pdbx_strand_id
1 'polypeptide(L)'
;MRHRLAALLILATAVVVPAVASAAPASASTLQRVYSSLPYSLCISWGQSGYQNGQWGTWWCSTHQPQNDPSNPTYDLWAYVN
;
A
#
# COMPACT_ATOMS: atom_id res chain seq x y z
N MET A 1 56.38 -33.23 19.06
CA MET A 1 55.15 -32.40 19.02
C MET A 1 55.38 -31.35 17.92
N ARG A 2 55.21 -31.66 16.63
CA ARG A 2 53.99 -31.47 15.82
C ARG A 2 53.16 -30.28 16.30
N HIS A 3 53.21 -29.16 15.57
CA HIS A 3 52.04 -28.35 15.21
C HIS A 3 52.34 -27.61 13.89
N ARG A 4 51.88 -28.21 12.78
CA ARG A 4 51.44 -27.48 11.58
C ARG A 4 50.08 -26.88 11.91
N LEU A 5 49.76 -25.71 11.37
CA LEU A 5 48.41 -25.24 10.94
C LEU A 5 48.58 -23.76 10.54
N ALA A 6 48.89 -23.50 9.27
CA ALA A 6 47.93 -23.24 8.20
C ALA A 6 47.24 -21.88 8.37
N ALA A 7 47.77 -20.88 7.65
CA ALA A 7 47.24 -19.54 7.56
C ALA A 7 45.86 -19.54 6.86
N LEU A 8 44.83 -19.04 7.54
CA LEU A 8 43.53 -18.77 6.93
C LEU A 8 43.58 -17.46 6.14
N LEU A 9 43.57 -17.58 4.81
CA LEU A 9 43.27 -16.49 3.89
C LEU A 9 41.76 -16.27 3.86
N ILE A 10 41.30 -15.13 4.38
CA ILE A 10 39.90 -14.71 4.29
C ILE A 10 39.72 -14.00 2.94
N LEU A 11 39.13 -14.69 1.98
CA LEU A 11 38.66 -14.08 0.73
C LEU A 11 37.43 -13.21 1.04
N ALA A 12 37.61 -11.89 1.00
CA ALA A 12 36.51 -10.94 1.02
C ALA A 12 35.80 -10.94 -0.35
N THR A 13 34.72 -11.71 -0.48
CA THR A 13 33.80 -11.60 -1.62
C THR A 13 32.97 -10.33 -1.44
N ALA A 14 33.38 -9.26 -2.12
CA ALA A 14 32.53 -8.10 -2.33
C ALA A 14 31.38 -8.49 -3.26
N VAL A 15 30.22 -8.81 -2.68
CA VAL A 15 28.98 -8.98 -3.44
C VAL A 15 28.56 -7.60 -3.93
N VAL A 16 28.79 -7.32 -5.20
CA VAL A 16 28.19 -6.19 -5.91
C VAL A 16 26.70 -6.52 -6.04
N VAL A 17 25.90 -6.08 -5.06
CA VAL A 17 24.45 -6.07 -5.21
C VAL A 17 24.14 -5.00 -6.24
N PRO A 18 23.53 -5.31 -7.39
CA PRO A 18 23.02 -4.27 -8.26
C PRO A 18 21.97 -3.50 -7.47
N ALA A 19 22.26 -2.22 -7.22
CA ALA A 19 21.24 -1.28 -6.82
C ALA A 19 20.24 -1.23 -7.97
N VAL A 20 19.18 -2.04 -7.87
CA VAL A 20 17.95 -1.84 -8.63
C VAL A 20 17.40 -0.51 -8.15
N ALA A 21 17.89 0.56 -8.76
CA ALA A 21 17.14 1.78 -8.95
C ALA A 21 15.89 1.38 -9.73
N SER A 22 14.90 0.88 -8.99
CA SER A 22 13.57 0.65 -9.48
C SER A 22 13.03 2.04 -9.73
N ALA A 23 13.25 2.54 -10.95
CA ALA A 23 12.57 3.72 -11.44
C ALA A 23 11.08 3.44 -11.28
N ALA A 24 10.46 4.08 -10.29
CA ALA A 24 9.03 4.02 -10.11
C ALA A 24 8.39 4.52 -11.41
N PRO A 25 7.46 3.79 -12.05
CA PRO A 25 6.42 4.50 -12.76
C PRO A 25 5.61 5.22 -11.68
N ALA A 26 5.95 6.48 -11.43
CA ALA A 26 5.11 7.39 -10.66
C ALA A 26 3.89 7.76 -11.52
N SER A 27 3.03 6.78 -11.81
CA SER A 27 1.62 7.10 -11.96
C SER A 27 1.21 7.54 -10.56
N ALA A 28 1.20 8.86 -10.34
CA ALA A 28 0.62 9.42 -9.14
C ALA A 28 -0.87 9.06 -9.20
N SER A 29 -1.23 7.90 -8.61
CA SER A 29 -2.61 7.51 -8.44
C SER A 29 -3.29 8.72 -7.80
N THR A 30 -4.30 9.25 -8.48
CA THR A 30 -4.99 10.42 -7.94
C THR A 30 -5.95 9.91 -6.90
N LEU A 31 -5.90 10.52 -5.71
CA LEU A 31 -6.89 10.24 -4.70
C LEU A 31 -8.25 10.75 -5.20
N GLN A 32 -9.22 9.86 -5.33
CA GLN A 32 -10.55 10.18 -5.79
C GLN A 32 -11.59 9.66 -4.81
N ARG A 33 -12.66 10.44 -4.62
CA ARG A 33 -13.88 9.92 -4.01
C ARG A 33 -14.63 9.12 -5.06
N VAL A 34 -14.67 7.81 -4.89
CA VAL A 34 -15.28 6.87 -5.85
C VAL A 34 -16.75 6.63 -5.56
N TYR A 35 -17.17 6.72 -4.29
CA TYR A 35 -18.56 6.68 -3.88
C TYR A 35 -18.82 7.62 -2.70
N SER A 36 -20.06 8.06 -2.55
CA SER A 36 -20.49 8.93 -1.47
C SER A 36 -21.77 8.45 -0.81
N SER A 37 -22.01 8.95 0.40
CA SER A 37 -23.26 8.75 1.14
C SER A 37 -23.61 7.26 1.38
N LEU A 38 -22.59 6.43 1.60
CA LEU A 38 -22.76 4.99 1.84
C LEU A 38 -23.00 4.69 3.33
N PRO A 39 -23.78 3.64 3.67
CA PRO A 39 -23.64 2.97 4.96
C PRO A 39 -22.22 2.46 5.16
N TYR A 40 -21.74 2.43 6.41
CA TYR A 40 -20.37 1.99 6.73
C TYR A 40 -20.03 0.61 6.14
N SER A 41 -20.93 -0.35 6.27
CA SER A 41 -20.74 -1.72 5.77
C SER A 41 -20.54 -1.79 4.26
N LEU A 42 -21.27 -0.98 3.48
CA LEU A 42 -21.10 -0.91 2.03
C LEU A 42 -19.78 -0.21 1.66
N CYS A 43 -19.41 0.84 2.39
CA CYS A 43 -18.14 1.52 2.14
C CYS A 43 -16.94 0.55 2.29
N ILE A 44 -16.93 -0.28 3.34
CA ILE A 44 -15.90 -1.31 3.55
C ILE A 44 -15.95 -2.39 2.46
N SER A 45 -17.13 -2.95 2.19
CA SER A 45 -17.29 -4.04 1.23
C SER A 45 -16.86 -3.63 -0.18
N TRP A 46 -17.23 -2.43 -0.61
CA TRP A 46 -16.86 -1.91 -1.93
C TRP A 46 -15.38 -1.57 -1.98
N GLY A 47 -14.83 -0.96 -0.92
CA GLY A 47 -13.40 -0.74 -0.70
C GLY A 47 -12.57 -2.00 -0.99
N GLN A 48 -12.92 -3.07 -0.28
CA GLN A 48 -12.24 -4.35 -0.38
C GLN A 48 -12.40 -5.00 -1.75
N SER A 49 -13.59 -4.91 -2.34
CA SER A 49 -13.84 -5.43 -3.69
C SER A 49 -12.97 -4.72 -4.75
N GLY A 50 -12.91 -3.39 -4.72
CA GLY A 50 -12.10 -2.62 -5.68
C GLY A 50 -10.60 -2.93 -5.56
N TYR A 51 -10.10 -3.12 -4.34
CA TYR A 51 -8.72 -3.57 -4.10
C TYR A 51 -8.46 -4.99 -4.65
N GLN A 52 -9.34 -5.95 -4.36
CA GLN A 52 -9.19 -7.34 -4.82
C GLN A 52 -9.26 -7.49 -6.34
N ASN A 53 -10.03 -6.64 -7.01
CA ASN A 53 -10.15 -6.61 -8.45
C ASN A 53 -9.08 -5.75 -9.15
N GLY A 54 -8.11 -5.20 -8.40
CA GLY A 54 -7.03 -4.38 -8.95
C GLY A 54 -7.47 -3.01 -9.48
N GLN A 55 -8.71 -2.59 -9.19
CA GLN A 55 -9.24 -1.29 -9.60
C GLN A 55 -8.56 -0.15 -8.84
N TRP A 56 -8.25 -0.38 -7.56
CA TRP A 56 -7.69 0.62 -6.66
C TRP A 56 -6.48 0.07 -5.90
N GLY A 57 -5.53 0.95 -5.59
CA GLY A 57 -4.45 0.67 -4.63
C GLY A 57 -4.95 0.84 -3.19
N THR A 58 -4.52 1.93 -2.55
CA THR A 58 -4.97 2.28 -1.19
C THR A 58 -6.38 2.89 -1.21
N TRP A 59 -7.23 2.53 -0.24
CA TRP A 59 -8.58 3.05 -0.10
C TRP A 59 -8.96 3.25 1.38
N TRP A 60 -9.95 4.11 1.64
CA TRP A 60 -10.51 4.31 2.98
C TRP A 60 -11.91 4.89 2.96
N CYS A 61 -12.62 4.70 4.07
CA CYS A 61 -13.92 5.32 4.33
C CYS A 61 -13.75 6.53 5.23
N SER A 62 -14.26 7.68 4.82
CA SER A 62 -14.38 8.88 5.67
C SER A 62 -15.84 9.17 5.95
N THR A 63 -16.19 9.69 7.12
CA THR A 63 -17.55 10.15 7.39
C THR A 63 -17.95 11.22 6.36
N HIS A 64 -19.04 10.99 5.65
CA HIS A 64 -19.63 11.93 4.72
C HIS A 64 -20.33 13.02 5.53
N GLN A 65 -19.87 14.25 5.36
CA GLN A 65 -20.48 15.41 5.99
C GLN A 65 -21.41 16.13 4.99
N PRO A 66 -22.72 15.97 5.17
CA PRO A 66 -23.65 17.06 5.03
C PRO A 66 -24.30 17.20 6.41
N GLN A 67 -23.71 18.11 7.18
CA GLN A 67 -23.91 18.53 8.57
C GLN A 67 -25.38 18.68 9.08
N ASN A 68 -26.29 17.73 8.84
CA ASN A 68 -27.74 17.87 9.12
C ASN A 68 -28.32 16.78 10.05
N ASP A 69 -27.74 15.58 10.15
CA ASP A 69 -28.21 14.55 11.10
C ASP A 69 -27.05 13.69 11.63
N PRO A 70 -26.58 13.93 12.87
CA PRO A 70 -25.52 13.13 13.50
C PRO A 70 -25.97 11.71 13.87
N SER A 71 -27.27 11.39 13.81
CA SER A 71 -27.82 10.09 14.23
C SER A 71 -27.66 9.00 13.16
N ASN A 72 -27.43 9.39 11.90
CA ASN A 72 -27.29 8.46 10.78
C ASN A 72 -26.09 8.85 9.89
N PRO A 73 -24.84 8.58 10.35
CA PRO A 73 -23.66 8.94 9.60
C PRO A 73 -23.58 8.11 8.31
N THR A 74 -23.36 8.80 7.20
CA THR A 74 -23.00 8.17 5.93
C THR A 74 -21.49 8.32 5.70
N TYR A 75 -20.94 7.61 4.71
CA TYR A 75 -19.51 7.52 4.46
C TYR A 75 -19.19 7.72 2.99
N ASP A 76 -18.08 8.41 2.73
CA ASP A 76 -17.44 8.54 1.44
C ASP A 76 -16.34 7.51 1.31
N LEU A 77 -16.32 6.79 0.18
CA LEU A 77 -15.23 5.90 -0.18
C LEU A 77 -14.23 6.67 -1.03
N TRP A 78 -13.01 6.76 -0.51
CA TRP A 78 -11.87 7.34 -1.19
C TRP A 78 -10.90 6.24 -1.62
N ALA A 79 -10.34 6.38 -2.81
CA ALA A 79 -9.43 5.40 -3.37
C ALA A 79 -8.39 6.08 -4.26
N TYR A 80 -7.18 5.53 -4.24
CA TYR A 80 -6.16 5.78 -5.24
C TYR A 80 -6.46 4.92 -6.47
N VAL A 81 -7.07 5.53 -7.49
CA VAL A 81 -7.47 4.85 -8.72
C VAL A 81 -6.23 4.63 -9.61
N ASN A 82 -6.12 3.42 -10.15
CA ASN A 82 -5.02 3.00 -11.04
C ASN A 82 -5.26 3.43 -12.49
#